data_AF-A0A2P7YSD8-F1
#
_entry.id   AF-A0A2P7YSD8-F1
#
_cell.length_a   1.000
_cell.length_b   1.000
_cell.length_c   1.000
_cell.angle_alpha   90.00
_cell.angle_beta   90.00
_cell.angle_gamma   90.00
#
_symmetry.space_group_name_H-M   'P 1'
#
loop_
_entity.id
_entity.type
_entity.pdbx_description
1 polymer ?
#
loop_
_entity_poly.entity_id
_entity_poly.type
_entity_poly.pdbx_seq_one_letter_code
_entity_poly.pdbx_strand_id
1 'polypeptide(L)'
;MADISSLINPPDEKEEQAPVVPKTEDGKIPEDTILASFDKIKTHFPAARIKKIMQSDEEIGKVAQATPIVVGRALEIFMANLVEAAISEAKASGVRRIAASHVRAAVENTEQFDFLVDAVLKYQLK
;
A
#
# COMPACT_ATOMS: atom_id res chain seq x y z
N MET A 1 -35.43 23.67 -32.95
CA MET A 1 -35.60 22.21 -32.79
C MET A 1 -34.48 21.75 -31.87
N ALA A 2 -34.81 21.23 -30.69
CA ALA A 2 -33.81 20.74 -29.75
C ALA A 2 -33.24 19.42 -30.28
N ASP A 3 -31.92 19.35 -30.42
CA ASP A 3 -31.22 18.22 -30.99
C ASP A 3 -31.24 17.04 -30.00
N ILE A 4 -31.99 16.00 -30.34
CA ILE A 4 -32.29 14.85 -29.47
C ILE A 4 -31.04 13.94 -29.32
N SER A 5 -30.01 14.17 -30.14
CA SER A 5 -28.77 13.36 -30.14
C SER A 5 -27.88 13.57 -28.91
N SER A 6 -28.10 14.61 -28.10
CA SER A 6 -27.27 14.88 -26.91
C SER A 6 -27.77 14.21 -25.63
N LEU A 7 -28.87 13.45 -25.69
CA LEU A 7 -29.49 12.80 -24.53
C LEU A 7 -29.18 11.30 -24.41
N ILE A 8 -28.47 10.72 -25.37
CA ILE A 8 -28.24 9.26 -25.44
C ILE A 8 -26.85 8.84 -24.94
N ASN A 9 -25.89 9.76 -24.87
CA ASN A 9 -24.59 9.47 -24.27
C ASN A 9 -24.42 10.23 -22.95
N PRO A 10 -24.36 9.54 -21.80
CA PRO A 10 -23.77 10.13 -20.61
C PRO A 10 -22.37 10.64 -20.98
N PRO A 11 -21.94 11.82 -20.48
CA PRO A 11 -20.55 12.22 -20.65
C PRO A 11 -19.69 11.11 -20.08
N ASP A 12 -18.75 10.59 -20.89
CA ASP A 12 -17.76 9.62 -20.45
C ASP A 12 -17.26 10.04 -19.07
N GLU A 13 -17.57 9.22 -18.07
CA GLU A 13 -16.91 9.30 -16.78
C GLU A 13 -15.44 9.27 -17.12
N LYS A 14 -14.76 10.42 -16.97
CA LYS A 14 -13.31 10.47 -17.05
C LYS A 14 -12.86 9.42 -16.05
N GLU A 15 -12.38 8.28 -16.54
CA GLU A 15 -11.66 7.33 -15.73
C GLU A 15 -10.58 8.16 -15.05
N GLU A 16 -10.78 8.44 -13.76
CA GLU A 16 -9.77 9.02 -12.93
C GLU A 16 -8.71 7.92 -12.82
N GLN A 17 -7.82 7.91 -13.83
CA GLN A 17 -6.68 7.04 -13.88
C GLN A 17 -5.90 7.37 -12.62
N ALA A 18 -6.04 6.48 -11.62
CA ALA A 18 -5.17 6.48 -10.47
C ALA A 18 -3.74 6.60 -10.99
N PRO A 19 -2.91 7.49 -10.40
CA PRO A 19 -1.61 7.83 -10.96
C PRO A 19 -0.89 6.55 -11.36
N VAL A 20 -0.50 6.46 -12.64
CA VAL A 20 0.38 5.38 -13.10
C VAL A 20 1.70 5.64 -12.40
N VAL A 21 1.96 4.89 -11.33
CA VAL A 21 3.21 5.00 -10.56
C VAL A 21 4.35 4.66 -11.54
N PRO A 22 5.23 5.61 -11.86
CA PRO A 22 6.38 5.33 -12.70
C PRO A 22 7.27 4.36 -11.92
N LYS A 23 7.52 3.18 -12.49
CA LYS A 23 8.60 2.31 -11.99
C LYS A 23 9.92 3.02 -12.29
N THR A 24 10.50 3.69 -11.28
CA THR A 24 11.88 4.18 -11.32
C THR A 24 12.84 2.99 -11.33
N GLU A 25 13.94 3.13 -12.07
CA GLU A 25 14.91 2.05 -12.39
C GLU A 25 15.62 1.45 -11.16
N ASP A 26 15.45 2.04 -9.96
CA ASP A 26 16.11 1.65 -8.71
C ASP A 26 15.21 0.90 -7.71
N GLY A 27 13.99 0.49 -8.09
CA GLY A 27 13.10 -0.25 -7.18
C GLY A 27 12.61 0.54 -5.95
N LYS A 28 12.86 1.86 -5.92
CA LYS A 28 12.42 2.79 -4.87
C LYS A 28 11.15 3.51 -5.29
N ILE A 29 10.14 3.49 -4.42
CA ILE A 29 8.92 4.30 -4.60
C ILE A 29 9.30 5.80 -4.53
N PRO A 30 8.85 6.66 -5.48
CA PRO A 30 9.15 8.08 -5.47
C PRO A 30 8.71 8.78 -4.17
N GLU A 31 9.55 9.66 -3.64
CA GLU A 31 9.30 10.40 -2.38
C GLU A 31 8.00 11.21 -2.42
N ASP A 32 7.69 11.79 -3.58
CA ASP A 32 6.45 12.55 -3.80
C ASP A 32 5.19 11.68 -3.67
N THR A 33 5.27 10.42 -4.10
CA THR A 33 4.17 9.45 -3.96
C THR A 33 3.95 9.10 -2.49
N ILE A 34 5.05 8.93 -1.74
CA ILE A 34 5.01 8.67 -0.30
C ILE A 34 4.35 9.86 0.43
N LEU A 35 4.78 11.10 0.13
CA LEU A 35 4.25 12.33 0.72
C LEU A 35 2.76 12.54 0.41
N ALA A 36 2.33 12.32 -0.84
CA ALA A 36 0.93 12.45 -1.24
C ALA A 36 -0.01 11.46 -0.53
N SER A 37 0.52 10.32 -0.09
CA SER A 37 -0.24 9.33 0.67
C SER A 37 -0.53 9.75 2.11
N PHE A 38 0.28 10.65 2.71
CA PHE A 38 0.06 11.12 4.09
C PHE A 38 -1.28 11.83 4.29
N ASP A 39 -1.67 12.69 3.35
CA ASP A 39 -2.90 13.50 3.47
C ASP A 39 -4.19 12.67 3.35
N LYS A 40 -4.09 11.46 2.79
CA LYS A 40 -5.23 10.59 2.50
C LYS A 40 -5.51 9.59 3.62
N ILE A 41 -4.55 9.33 4.51
CA ILE A 41 -4.68 8.28 5.53
C ILE A 41 -5.36 8.82 6.79
N LYS A 42 -6.63 8.43 6.96
CA LYS A 42 -7.46 8.76 8.14
C LYS A 42 -7.47 7.67 9.21
N THR A 43 -6.94 6.49 8.91
CA THR A 43 -6.88 5.37 9.84
C THR A 43 -5.72 5.55 10.79
N HIS A 44 -5.91 5.21 12.08
CA HIS A 44 -4.85 5.25 13.07
C HIS A 44 -4.69 3.91 13.77
N PHE A 45 -3.44 3.44 13.83
CA PHE A 45 -3.12 2.25 14.61
C PHE A 45 -3.05 2.58 16.11
N PRO A 46 -3.66 1.77 17.00
CA PRO A 46 -3.63 2.04 18.43
C PRO A 46 -2.21 1.95 19.00
N ALA A 47 -1.70 3.06 19.56
CA ALA A 47 -0.37 3.14 20.16
C ALA A 47 -0.13 2.06 21.23
N ALA A 48 -1.15 1.73 22.03
CA ALA A 48 -1.07 0.67 23.03
C ALA A 48 -0.85 -0.72 22.42
N ARG A 49 -1.46 -1.00 21.25
CA ARG A 49 -1.28 -2.27 20.55
C ARG A 49 0.11 -2.38 19.94
N ILE A 50 0.58 -1.30 19.32
CA ILE A 50 1.94 -1.20 18.78
C ILE A 50 2.96 -1.42 19.89
N LYS A 51 2.82 -0.71 21.02
CA LYS A 51 3.69 -0.89 22.18
C LYS A 51 3.73 -2.35 22.66
N LYS A 52 2.59 -3.02 22.73
CA LYS A 52 2.51 -4.43 23.14
C LYS A 52 3.25 -5.37 22.19
N ILE A 53 3.19 -5.12 20.88
CA ILE A 53 3.92 -5.89 19.86
C ILE A 53 5.42 -5.59 19.94
N MET A 54 5.81 -4.33 20.12
CA MET A 54 7.22 -3.98 20.31
C MET A 54 7.81 -4.69 21.54
N GLN A 55 7.11 -4.66 22.67
CA GLN A 55 7.57 -5.29 23.91
C GLN A 55 7.31 -6.81 23.99
N SER A 56 6.86 -7.46 22.90
CA SER A 56 6.91 -8.93 22.84
C SER A 56 8.30 -9.44 22.50
N ASP A 57 9.18 -8.57 22.01
CA ASP A 57 10.61 -8.82 21.93
C ASP A 57 11.23 -8.58 23.32
N GLU A 58 11.88 -9.61 23.87
CA GLU A 58 12.47 -9.58 25.23
C GLU A 58 13.62 -8.57 25.34
N GLU A 59 14.28 -8.23 24.23
CA GLU A 59 15.36 -7.25 24.18
C GLU A 59 14.84 -5.81 24.26
N ILE A 60 13.53 -5.59 24.09
CA ILE A 60 12.90 -4.27 24.13
C ILE A 60 12.40 -3.95 25.55
N GLY A 61 13.15 -3.08 26.25
CA GLY A 61 12.81 -2.56 27.57
C GLY A 61 11.71 -1.49 27.56
N LYS A 62 11.95 -0.36 28.26
CA LYS A 62 10.98 0.74 28.34
C LYS A 62 10.92 1.51 27.02
N VAL A 63 9.72 1.71 26.50
CA VAL A 63 9.47 2.47 25.26
C VAL A 63 8.90 3.86 25.58
N ALA A 64 9.46 4.91 24.97
CA ALA A 64 8.96 6.28 25.10
C ALA A 64 7.55 6.42 24.49
N GLN A 65 6.72 7.34 25.01
CA GLN A 65 5.34 7.50 24.55
C GLN A 65 5.22 7.91 23.08
N ALA A 66 6.19 8.68 22.57
CA ALA A 66 6.20 9.12 21.17
C ALA A 66 6.49 7.95 20.20
N THR A 67 7.25 6.94 20.61
CA THR A 67 7.74 5.89 19.70
C THR A 67 6.60 5.09 19.05
N PRO A 68 5.60 4.56 19.79
CA PRO A 68 4.50 3.82 19.16
C PRO A 68 3.63 4.70 18.25
N ILE A 69 3.55 6.00 18.51
CA ILE A 69 2.78 6.95 17.68
C ILE A 69 3.46 7.12 16.32
N VAL A 70 4.78 7.35 16.32
CA VAL A 70 5.57 7.49 15.08
C VAL A 70 5.57 6.18 14.29
N VAL A 71 5.74 5.04 14.97
CA VAL A 71 5.64 3.73 14.33
C VAL A 71 4.26 3.51 13.71
N GLY A 72 3.19 3.96 14.38
CA GLY A 72 1.83 3.91 13.81
C GLY A 72 1.70 4.65 12.49
N ARG A 73 2.31 5.84 12.38
CA ARG A 73 2.36 6.60 11.12
C ARG A 73 3.22 5.92 10.06
N ALA A 74 4.37 5.38 10.44
CA ALA A 74 5.19 4.59 9.52
C ALA A 74 4.44 3.36 8.97
N LEU A 75 3.69 2.67 9.83
CA LEU A 75 2.86 1.52 9.46
C LEU A 75 1.75 1.88 8.47
N GLU A 76 1.10 3.03 8.66
CA GLU A 76 0.09 3.55 7.73
C GLU A 76 0.65 3.72 6.31
N ILE A 77 1.80 4.37 6.19
CA ILE A 77 2.49 4.62 4.91
C ILE A 77 2.97 3.31 4.30
N PHE A 78 3.58 2.46 5.12
CA PHE A 78 4.05 1.14 4.70
C PHE A 78 2.90 0.30 4.12
N MET A 79 1.74 0.28 4.77
CA MET A 79 0.57 -0.44 4.28
C MET A 79 0.06 0.12 2.95
N ALA A 80 0.01 1.44 2.79
CA ALA A 80 -0.37 2.07 1.52
C ALA A 80 0.57 1.65 0.38
N ASN A 81 1.88 1.76 0.61
CA ASN A 81 2.91 1.39 -0.37
C ASN A 81 2.84 -0.09 -0.77
N LEU A 82 2.68 -0.99 0.21
CA LEU A 82 2.55 -2.42 -0.06
C LEU A 82 1.30 -2.74 -0.89
N VAL A 83 0.17 -2.09 -0.58
CA VAL A 83 -1.07 -2.25 -1.34
C VAL A 83 -0.92 -1.70 -2.76
N GLU A 84 -0.29 -0.54 -2.96
CA GLU A 84 -0.04 0.03 -4.30
C GLU A 84 0.84 -0.88 -5.16
N ALA A 85 1.90 -1.45 -4.59
CA ALA A 85 2.73 -2.43 -5.28
C ALA A 85 1.92 -3.69 -5.66
N ALA A 86 1.11 -4.22 -4.74
CA ALA A 86 0.24 -5.37 -5.02
C ALA A 86 -0.86 -5.08 -6.06
N ILE A 87 -1.37 -3.84 -6.10
CA ILE A 87 -2.31 -3.38 -7.15
C ILE A 87 -1.61 -3.40 -8.51
N SER A 88 -0.36 -2.96 -8.59
CA SER A 88 0.41 -2.94 -9.83
C SER A 88 0.61 -4.35 -10.39
N GLU A 89 0.92 -5.32 -9.53
CA GLU A 89 1.01 -6.75 -9.90
C GLU A 89 -0.33 -7.35 -10.35
N ALA A 90 -1.43 -7.00 -9.65
CA ALA A 90 -2.78 -7.44 -10.03
C ALA A 90 -3.20 -6.87 -11.41
N LYS A 91 -2.92 -5.58 -11.66
CA LYS A 91 -3.16 -4.92 -12.96
C LYS A 91 -2.33 -5.55 -14.07
N ALA A 92 -1.06 -5.86 -13.82
CA ALA A 92 -0.21 -6.56 -14.79
C ALA A 92 -0.74 -7.96 -15.12
N SER A 93 -1.40 -8.61 -14.16
CA SER A 93 -2.08 -9.90 -14.34
C SER A 93 -3.48 -9.79 -14.97
N GLY A 94 -3.94 -8.57 -15.31
CA GLY A 94 -5.24 -8.32 -15.95
C GLY A 94 -6.45 -8.51 -15.02
N VAL A 95 -6.25 -8.55 -13.70
CA VAL A 95 -7.32 -8.80 -12.72
C VAL A 95 -7.56 -7.61 -11.82
N ARG A 96 -8.83 -7.43 -11.43
CA ARG A 96 -9.25 -6.33 -10.53
C ARG A 96 -9.14 -6.68 -9.05
N ARG A 97 -8.96 -7.96 -8.71
CA ARG A 97 -8.90 -8.45 -7.32
C ARG A 97 -7.46 -8.76 -6.93
N ILE A 98 -7.01 -8.22 -5.79
CA ILE A 98 -5.73 -8.59 -5.19
C ILE A 98 -5.86 -9.97 -4.55
N ALA A 99 -4.93 -10.87 -4.88
CA ALA A 99 -4.77 -12.19 -4.32
C ALA A 99 -3.42 -12.28 -3.60
N ALA A 100 -3.21 -13.30 -2.77
CA ALA A 100 -1.94 -13.48 -2.05
C ALA A 100 -0.74 -13.62 -3.02
N SER A 101 -0.94 -14.14 -4.23
CA SER A 101 0.07 -14.19 -5.29
C SER A 101 0.57 -12.81 -5.70
N HIS A 102 -0.30 -11.80 -5.79
CA HIS A 102 0.09 -10.43 -6.15
C HIS A 102 0.86 -9.74 -5.03
N VAL A 103 0.48 -9.99 -3.77
CA VAL A 103 1.23 -9.48 -2.60
C VAL A 103 2.63 -10.12 -2.57
N ARG A 104 2.73 -11.42 -2.83
CA ARG A 104 4.02 -12.11 -2.93
C ARG A 104 4.88 -11.53 -4.04
N ALA A 105 4.34 -11.37 -5.24
CA ALA A 105 5.06 -10.76 -6.36
C ALA A 105 5.52 -9.34 -6.04
N ALA A 106 4.68 -8.54 -5.37
CA ALA A 106 5.05 -7.20 -4.94
C ALA A 106 6.24 -7.20 -3.97
N VAL A 107 6.28 -8.14 -3.03
CA VAL A 107 7.40 -8.32 -2.09
C VAL A 107 8.66 -8.78 -2.82
N GLU A 108 8.57 -9.76 -3.71
CA GLU A 108 9.73 -10.32 -4.44
C GLU A 108 10.32 -9.32 -5.46
N ASN A 109 9.50 -8.42 -6.02
CA ASN A 109 9.92 -7.46 -7.05
C ASN A 109 10.32 -6.07 -6.50
N THR A 110 10.22 -5.85 -5.19
CA THR A 110 10.52 -4.55 -4.56
C THR A 110 11.53 -4.71 -3.44
N GLU A 111 12.76 -4.22 -3.63
CA GLU A 111 13.87 -4.36 -2.68
C GLU A 111 13.51 -3.84 -1.27
N GLN A 112 12.72 -2.75 -1.18
CA GLN A 112 12.28 -2.18 0.09
C GLN A 112 11.41 -3.13 0.94
N PHE A 113 10.87 -4.20 0.34
CA PHE A 113 10.04 -5.19 1.01
C PHE A 113 10.78 -6.50 1.32
N ASP A 114 12.09 -6.58 1.13
CA ASP A 114 12.89 -7.80 1.36
C ASP A 114 12.68 -8.41 2.76
N PHE A 115 12.48 -7.56 3.77
CA PHE A 115 12.19 -8.00 5.15
C PHE A 115 10.89 -8.82 5.30
N LEU A 116 10.04 -8.87 4.28
CA LEU A 116 8.78 -9.62 4.25
C LEU A 116 8.88 -10.96 3.52
N VAL A 117 10.00 -11.26 2.85
CA VAL A 117 10.15 -12.47 2.01
C VAL A 117 9.83 -13.74 2.81
N ASP A 118 10.45 -13.91 3.98
CA ASP A 118 10.20 -15.06 4.85
C ASP A 118 8.74 -15.14 5.33
N ALA A 119 8.12 -13.99 5.58
CA ALA A 119 6.74 -13.92 6.02
C ALA A 119 5.78 -14.38 4.93
N VAL A 120 5.97 -13.96 3.68
CA VAL A 120 5.07 -14.33 2.56
C VAL A 120 5.26 -15.78 2.12
N LEU A 121 6.49 -16.32 2.20
CA LEU A 121 6.77 -17.71 1.86
C LEU A 121 6.04 -18.71 2.76
N LYS A 122 5.76 -18.33 4.02
CA LYS A 122 5.03 -19.17 4.98
C LYS A 122 3.57 -19.41 4.60
N TYR A 123 2.95 -18.52 3.83
CA TYR A 123 1.52 -18.55 3.51
C TYR A 123 1.22 -19.04 2.09
N GLN A 124 1.92 -20.09 1.63
CA GLN A 124 1.68 -20.68 0.31
C GLN A 124 0.18 -20.99 0.07
N LEU A 125 -0.32 -20.52 -1.07
CA LEU A 125 -1.63 -20.88 -1.61
C LEU A 125 -1.62 -22.38 -1.94
N LYS A 126 -2.48 -23.14 -1.26
CA LYS A 126 -2.90 -24.47 -1.72
C LYS A 126 -3.81 -24.35 -2.93
#